data_AF-A0A0C9XT15-F1
#
_entry.id   AF-A0A0C9XT15-F1
#
_cell.length_a   1.000
_cell.length_b   1.000
_cell.length_c   1.000
_cell.angle_alpha   90.00
_cell.angle_beta   90.00
_cell.angle_gamma   90.00
#
_symmetry.space_group_name_H-M   'P 1'
#
loop_
_entity.id
_entity.type
_entity.pdbx_description
1 polymer ?
#
loop_
_entity_poly.entity_id
_entity_poly.type
_entity_poly.pdbx_seq_one_letter_code
_entity_poly.pdbx_strand_id
1 'polypeptide(L)'
;MNRLPGSDILAHASACDPKTGIVIPEARNEVMDRTQAYFPPEPLNRLNTTLVFNKLSRESILAVVSLCLDDVAHLLKNQRISLDVDVASKDWLAQHGYSETYGGRAIAVAVRTDLLFLLARKMLRGTI
;
A
#
# COMPACT_ATOMS: atom_id res chain seq x y z
N MET A 1 15.25 -8.36 -0.08
CA MET A 1 14.32 -7.80 0.93
C MET A 1 13.35 -8.93 1.29
N ASN A 2 13.27 -9.35 2.57
CA ASN A 2 12.56 -10.58 2.95
C ASN A 2 11.04 -10.44 2.85
N ARG A 3 10.40 -11.34 2.11
CA ARG A 3 8.95 -11.54 2.08
C ARG A 3 8.51 -12.24 3.37
N LEU A 4 7.31 -11.94 3.84
CA LEU A 4 6.67 -12.73 4.90
C LEU A 4 6.25 -14.09 4.32
N PRO A 5 6.36 -15.18 5.09
CA PRO A 5 5.89 -16.49 4.64
C PRO A 5 4.39 -16.43 4.28
N GLY A 6 4.02 -17.00 3.13
CA GLY A 6 2.64 -17.02 2.64
C GLY A 6 2.18 -15.76 1.88
N SER A 7 3.03 -14.73 1.72
CA SER A 7 2.67 -13.54 0.93
C SER A 7 2.43 -13.84 -0.55
N ASP A 8 3.08 -14.89 -1.06
CA ASP A 8 2.90 -15.43 -2.41
C ASP A 8 1.48 -15.96 -2.64
N ILE A 9 0.92 -16.66 -1.66
CA ILE A 9 -0.43 -17.22 -1.71
C ILE A 9 -1.46 -16.09 -1.86
N LEU A 10 -1.34 -15.05 -1.03
CA LEU A 10 -2.24 -13.89 -1.05
C LEU A 10 -2.08 -13.01 -2.30
N ALA A 11 -0.94 -13.06 -2.98
CA ALA A 11 -0.73 -12.32 -4.21
C ALA A 11 -1.62 -12.86 -5.35
N HIS A 12 -1.83 -14.19 -5.40
CA HIS A 12 -2.61 -14.81 -6.46
C HIS A 12 -4.08 -14.37 -6.49
N ALA A 13 -4.66 -14.28 -7.69
CA ALA A 13 -6.05 -13.87 -7.88
C ALA A 13 -7.06 -14.88 -7.29
N SER A 14 -6.67 -16.14 -7.15
CA SER A 14 -7.50 -17.22 -6.59
C SER A 14 -7.63 -17.18 -5.06
N ALA A 15 -6.79 -16.40 -4.37
CA ALA A 15 -6.78 -16.35 -2.91
C ALA A 15 -7.86 -15.43 -2.31
N CYS A 16 -8.55 -14.64 -3.15
CA CYS A 16 -9.57 -13.70 -2.71
C CYS A 16 -10.81 -13.82 -3.58
N ASP A 17 -11.97 -13.55 -2.99
CA ASP A 17 -13.20 -13.40 -3.76
C ASP A 17 -13.07 -12.17 -4.68
N PRO A 18 -13.23 -12.32 -6.01
CA PRO A 18 -13.08 -11.23 -6.97
C PRO A 18 -14.04 -10.05 -6.74
N LYS A 19 -15.18 -10.28 -6.09
CA LYS A 19 -16.20 -9.24 -5.87
C LYS A 19 -15.98 -8.45 -4.59
N THR A 20 -15.45 -9.10 -3.55
CA THR A 20 -15.35 -8.51 -2.21
C THR A 20 -13.90 -8.22 -1.79
N GLY A 21 -12.91 -8.82 -2.45
CA GLY A 21 -11.49 -8.72 -2.07
C GLY A 21 -11.15 -9.43 -0.75
N ILE A 22 -12.11 -10.14 -0.17
CA ILE A 22 -11.96 -10.89 1.08
C ILE A 22 -11.19 -12.19 0.80
N VAL A 23 -10.23 -12.51 1.66
CA VAL A 23 -9.46 -13.76 1.56
C VAL A 23 -10.37 -14.94 1.85
N ILE A 24 -10.37 -15.94 0.96
CA ILE A 24 -11.18 -17.15 1.13
C ILE A 24 -10.61 -18.02 2.27
N PRO A 25 -11.45 -18.79 2.99
CA PRO A 25 -11.01 -19.62 4.11
C PRO A 25 -9.87 -20.59 3.75
N GLU A 26 -9.88 -21.14 2.53
CA GLU A 26 -8.87 -22.08 2.03
C GLU A 26 -7.49 -21.42 1.95
N ALA A 27 -7.43 -20.24 1.30
CA ALA A 27 -6.20 -19.46 1.18
C ALA A 27 -5.71 -18.97 2.55
N ARG A 28 -6.64 -18.63 3.45
CA ARG A 28 -6.30 -18.26 4.84
C ARG A 28 -5.62 -19.42 5.56
N ASN A 29 -6.14 -20.64 5.45
CA ASN A 29 -5.55 -21.81 6.09
C ASN A 29 -4.16 -22.11 5.52
N GLU A 30 -4.00 -22.04 4.19
CA GLU A 30 -2.70 -22.27 3.54
C GLU A 30 -1.63 -21.27 4.00
N VAL A 31 -2.00 -20.00 4.17
CA VAL A 31 -1.11 -18.96 4.74
C VAL A 31 -0.75 -19.27 6.19
N MET A 32 -1.72 -19.72 6.99
CA MET A 32 -1.47 -20.09 8.39
C MET A 32 -0.52 -21.29 8.50
N ASP A 33 -0.70 -22.32 7.66
CA ASP A 33 0.15 -23.50 7.64
C ASP A 33 1.59 -23.15 7.27
N ARG A 34 1.78 -22.31 6.23
CA ARG A 34 3.10 -21.77 5.86
C ARG A 34 3.74 -20.95 6.99
N THR A 35 2.93 -20.16 7.68
CA THR A 35 3.41 -19.32 8.80
C THR A 35 3.87 -20.19 9.97
N GLN A 36 3.12 -21.24 10.30
CA GLN A 36 3.46 -22.18 11.37
C GLN A 36 4.67 -23.05 11.04
N ALA A 37 4.88 -23.38 9.76
CA ALA A 37 6.08 -24.07 9.31
C ALA A 37 7.33 -23.18 9.32
N TYR A 38 7.17 -21.88 9.11
CA TYR A 38 8.29 -20.93 9.04
C TYR A 38 8.74 -20.42 10.41
N PHE A 39 7.81 -20.13 11.32
CA PHE A 39 8.11 -19.61 12.65
C PHE A 39 8.09 -20.73 13.72
N PRO A 40 9.06 -20.75 14.66
CA PRO A 40 9.00 -21.66 15.80
C PRO A 40 7.74 -21.40 16.66
N PRO A 41 7.27 -22.40 17.43
CA PRO A 41 6.00 -22.29 18.16
C PRO A 41 6.03 -21.24 19.29
N GLU A 42 7.20 -20.93 19.86
CA GLU A 42 7.31 -19.97 20.96
C GLU A 42 6.78 -18.56 20.60
N PRO A 43 7.23 -17.88 19.53
CA PRO A 43 6.67 -16.58 19.16
C PRO A 43 5.20 -16.65 18.76
N LEU A 44 4.74 -17.71 18.10
CA LEU A 44 3.33 -17.86 17.72
C LEU A 44 2.42 -17.97 18.96
N ASN A 45 2.87 -18.70 19.98
CA ASN A 45 2.15 -18.87 21.23
C ASN A 45 2.14 -17.59 22.11
N ARG A 46 2.96 -16.59 21.79
CA ARG A 46 2.96 -15.26 22.44
C ARG A 46 2.06 -14.23 21.74
N LEU A 47 1.46 -14.57 20.60
CA LEU A 47 0.53 -13.71 19.88
C LEU A 47 -0.91 -14.05 20.27
N ASN A 48 -1.66 -13.07 20.76
CA ASN A 48 -3.06 -13.28 21.14
C ASN A 48 -3.98 -13.54 19.95
N THR A 49 -3.67 -12.96 18.79
CA THR A 49 -4.52 -13.03 17.59
C THR A 49 -3.67 -12.89 16.34
N THR A 50 -3.92 -13.74 15.35
CA THR A 50 -3.34 -13.63 14.00
C THR A 50 -4.40 -13.12 13.04
N LEU A 51 -4.09 -12.03 12.35
CA LEU A 51 -4.96 -11.38 11.37
C LEU A 51 -4.37 -11.57 9.98
N VAL A 52 -5.21 -11.99 9.03
CA VAL A 52 -4.88 -12.04 7.61
C VAL A 52 -5.59 -10.88 6.93
N PHE A 53 -4.83 -10.04 6.22
CA PHE A 53 -5.37 -8.85 5.58
C PHE A 53 -6.06 -9.18 4.25
N ASN A 54 -7.17 -8.51 4.00
CA ASN A 54 -7.86 -8.53 2.71
C ASN A 54 -7.08 -7.76 1.65
N LYS A 55 -7.36 -8.03 0.37
CA LYS A 55 -6.86 -7.19 -0.71
C LYS A 55 -7.48 -5.80 -0.61
N LEU A 56 -6.68 -4.79 -0.93
CA LEU A 56 -7.16 -3.40 -0.95
C LEU A 56 -8.20 -3.25 -2.07
N SER A 57 -9.37 -2.70 -1.72
CA SER A 57 -10.35 -2.28 -2.71
C SER A 57 -9.85 -1.04 -3.44
N ARG A 58 -10.39 -0.77 -4.64
CA ARG A 58 -10.07 0.45 -5.39
C ARG A 58 -10.34 1.72 -4.58
N GLU A 59 -11.41 1.75 -3.80
CA GLU A 59 -11.75 2.87 -2.92
C GLU A 59 -10.70 3.06 -1.83
N SER A 60 -10.25 1.97 -1.20
CA SER A 60 -9.17 2.03 -0.21
C SER A 60 -7.85 2.51 -0.83
N ILE A 61 -7.54 2.09 -2.05
CA ILE A 61 -6.36 2.56 -2.80
C ILE A 61 -6.43 4.08 -3.02
N LEU A 62 -7.56 4.59 -3.49
CA LEU A 62 -7.76 6.03 -3.69
C LEU A 62 -7.71 6.83 -2.39
N ALA A 63 -8.23 6.27 -1.29
CA ALA A 63 -8.12 6.88 0.03
C ALA A 63 -6.65 6.96 0.48
N VAL A 64 -5.86 5.91 0.27
CA VAL A 64 -4.41 5.92 0.55
C VAL A 64 -3.68 6.95 -0.29
N VAL A 65 -3.99 7.07 -1.59
CA VAL A 65 -3.44 8.14 -2.45
C VAL A 65 -3.75 9.51 -1.87
N SER A 66 -5.00 9.73 -1.46
CA SER A 66 -5.42 11.03 -0.90
C SER A 66 -4.66 11.36 0.38
N LEU A 67 -4.50 10.40 1.29
CA LEU A 67 -3.69 10.57 2.51
C LEU A 67 -2.24 10.95 2.19
N CYS A 68 -1.62 10.28 1.22
CA CYS A 68 -0.25 10.60 0.82
C CYS A 68 -0.14 12.00 0.19
N LEU A 69 -1.15 12.44 -0.56
CA LEU A 69 -1.18 13.79 -1.14
C LEU A 69 -1.39 14.85 -0.06
N ASP A 70 -2.23 14.57 0.95
CA ASP A 70 -2.44 15.48 2.07
C ASP A 70 -1.15 15.67 2.87
N ASP A 71 -0.37 14.60 3.09
CA ASP A 71 0.96 14.71 3.71
C ASP A 71 1.90 15.64 2.92
N VAL A 72 1.90 15.54 1.59
CA VAL A 72 2.68 16.44 0.72
C VAL A 72 2.15 17.87 0.80
N ALA A 73 0.83 18.07 0.77
CA ALA A 73 0.22 19.39 0.90
C ALA A 73 0.56 20.05 2.25
N HIS A 74 0.57 19.27 3.33
CA HIS A 74 0.99 19.73 4.66
C HIS A 74 2.44 20.21 4.69
N LEU A 75 3.35 19.51 4.01
CA LEU A 75 4.75 19.94 3.89
C LEU A 75 4.88 21.26 3.11
N LEU A 76 4.13 21.42 2.02
CA LEU A 76 4.15 22.60 1.15
C LEU A 76 3.52 23.84 1.80
N LYS A 77 2.55 23.63 2.70
CA LYS A 77 1.88 24.73 3.43
C LYS A 77 2.87 25.61 4.20
N ASN A 78 3.92 25.00 4.77
CA ASN A 78 4.98 25.74 5.45
C ASN A 78 5.74 26.72 4.53
N GLN A 79 5.71 26.46 3.22
CA GLN A 79 6.31 27.31 2.19
C GLN A 79 5.28 28.19 1.47
N ARG A 80 4.04 28.28 1.98
CA ARG A 80 2.92 29.02 1.37
C ARG A 80 2.56 28.54 -0.04
N ILE A 81 2.85 27.28 -0.35
CA ILE A 81 2.50 26.65 -1.62
C ILE A 81 1.23 25.82 -1.41
N SER A 82 0.28 25.95 -2.33
CA SER A 82 -0.91 25.10 -2.37
C SER A 82 -0.71 23.99 -3.40
N LEU A 83 -1.09 22.77 -3.04
CA LEU A 83 -1.12 21.62 -3.94
C LEU A 83 -2.56 21.33 -4.31
N ASP A 84 -2.87 21.43 -5.60
CA ASP A 84 -4.15 20.99 -6.16
C ASP A 84 -3.90 19.81 -7.09
N VAL A 85 -4.66 18.73 -6.90
CA VAL A 85 -4.52 17.47 -7.66
C VAL A 85 -5.89 17.04 -8.12
N ASP A 86 -6.06 17.00 -9.43
CA ASP A 86 -7.30 16.59 -10.07
C ASP A 86 -7.58 15.09 -9.90
N VAL A 87 -8.84 14.70 -10.14
CA VAL A 87 -9.30 13.32 -9.95
C VAL A 87 -8.57 12.35 -10.89
N ALA A 88 -8.28 12.73 -12.14
CA ALA A 88 -7.61 11.85 -13.09
C ALA A 88 -6.16 11.58 -12.66
N SER A 89 -5.48 12.57 -12.10
CA SER A 89 -4.15 12.40 -11.50
C SER A 89 -4.16 11.46 -10.29
N LYS A 90 -5.19 11.55 -9.43
CA LYS A 90 -5.36 10.61 -8.29
C LYS A 90 -5.61 9.19 -8.77
N ASP A 91 -6.46 9.01 -9.78
CA ASP A 91 -6.70 7.71 -10.41
C ASP A 91 -5.43 7.15 -11.07
N TRP A 92 -4.64 8.00 -11.72
CA TRP A 92 -3.37 7.60 -12.32
C TRP A 92 -2.38 7.09 -11.27
N LEU A 93 -2.24 7.81 -10.15
CA LEU A 93 -1.40 7.40 -9.01
C LEU A 93 -1.89 6.10 -8.36
N ALA A 94 -3.21 5.91 -8.26
CA ALA A 94 -3.79 4.67 -7.76
C ALA A 94 -3.46 3.46 -8.65
N GLN A 95 -3.50 3.64 -9.98
CA GLN A 95 -3.23 2.57 -10.93
C GLN A 95 -1.72 2.26 -11.06
N HIS A 96 -0.87 3.28 -11.14
CA HIS A 96 0.57 3.12 -11.36
C HIS A 96 1.35 2.89 -10.06
N GLY A 97 0.87 3.45 -8.95
CA GLY A 97 1.51 3.33 -7.64
C GLY A 97 1.13 2.06 -6.89
N TYR A 98 0.04 1.38 -7.27
CA TYR A 98 -0.35 0.14 -6.60
C TYR A 98 0.49 -1.05 -7.09
N SER A 99 0.94 -1.87 -6.15
CA SER A 99 1.62 -3.13 -6.44
C SER A 99 0.87 -4.26 -5.75
N GLU A 100 0.54 -5.33 -6.49
CA GLU A 100 -0.06 -6.53 -5.88
C GLU A 100 0.87 -7.18 -4.84
N THR A 101 2.18 -7.05 -5.03
CA THR A 101 3.17 -7.64 -4.12
C THR A 101 3.40 -6.78 -2.86
N TYR A 102 3.37 -5.45 -3.00
CA TYR A 102 3.74 -4.53 -1.91
C TYR A 102 2.56 -3.71 -1.36
N GLY A 103 1.36 -3.90 -1.92
CA GLY A 103 0.14 -3.20 -1.57
C GLY A 103 0.29 -1.67 -1.66
N GLY A 104 -0.40 -0.98 -0.75
CA GLY A 104 -0.41 0.48 -0.67
C GLY A 104 0.96 1.11 -0.32
N ARG A 105 1.95 0.33 0.13
CA ARG A 105 3.30 0.88 0.37
C ARG A 105 3.96 1.38 -0.92
N ALA A 106 3.69 0.73 -2.04
CA ALA A 106 4.18 1.16 -3.33
C ALA A 106 3.62 2.54 -3.72
N ILE A 107 2.39 2.85 -3.31
CA ILE A 107 1.72 4.14 -3.58
C ILE A 107 2.47 5.27 -2.89
N ALA A 108 2.78 5.10 -1.59
CA ALA A 108 3.53 6.10 -0.84
C ALA A 108 4.92 6.35 -1.45
N VAL A 109 5.57 5.30 -1.98
CA VAL A 109 6.84 5.43 -2.69
C VAL A 109 6.65 6.23 -3.98
N ALA A 110 5.65 5.88 -4.80
CA ALA A 110 5.35 6.57 -6.06
C ALA A 110 5.03 8.06 -5.84
N VAL A 111 4.16 8.40 -4.89
CA VAL A 111 3.87 9.81 -4.54
C VAL A 111 5.15 10.55 -4.13
N ARG A 112 6.01 9.91 -3.35
CA ARG A 112 7.26 10.53 -2.92
C ARG A 112 8.24 10.75 -4.09
N THR A 113 8.42 9.75 -4.96
CA THR A 113 9.39 9.83 -6.07
C THR A 113 8.88 10.68 -7.22
N ASP A 114 7.62 10.51 -7.59
CA ASP A 114 7.06 11.04 -8.83
C ASP A 114 6.44 12.42 -8.62
N LEU A 115 6.06 12.76 -7.38
CA LEU A 115 5.54 14.09 -7.05
C LEU A 115 6.52 14.87 -6.16
N LEU A 116 6.76 14.41 -4.94
CA LEU A 116 7.50 15.21 -3.94
C LEU A 116 8.93 15.55 -4.38
N PHE A 117 9.68 14.59 -4.92
CA PHE A 117 11.05 14.85 -5.38
C PHE A 117 11.10 15.78 -6.60
N LEU A 118 10.13 15.67 -7.52
CA LEU A 118 10.04 16.60 -8.65
C LEU A 118 9.72 18.03 -8.17
N LEU A 119 8.80 18.16 -7.21
CA LEU A 119 8.49 19.45 -6.59
C LEU A 119 9.70 20.05 -5.89
N ALA A 120 10.37 19.29 -5.03
CA ALA A 120 11.58 19.73 -4.34
C ALA A 120 12.66 20.22 -5.33
N ARG A 121 12.87 19.49 -6.43
CA ARG A 121 13.83 19.89 -7.46
C ARG A 121 13.45 21.19 -8.17
N LYS A 122 12.15 21.39 -8.45
CA LYS A 122 11.65 22.63 -9.07
C LYS A 122 11.77 23.82 -8.11
N MET A 123 11.48 23.63 -6.82
CA MET A 123 11.64 24.65 -5.78
C MET A 123 13.12 25.06 -5.62
N LEU A 124 14.05 24.09 -5.62
CA LEU A 124 15.49 24.38 -5.57
C LEU A 124 15.99 25.16 -6.80
N ARG A 125 15.31 25.04 -7.93
CA ARG A 125 15.61 25.79 -9.16
C ARG A 125 14.92 27.15 -9.23
N GLY A 126 14.03 27.47 -8.29
CA GLY A 126 13.23 28.69 -8.29
C GLY A 126 12.22 28.79 -9.45
N THR A 127 11.82 27.65 -10.03
CA THR A 127 10.78 27.60 -11.09
C THR A 127 9.35 27.54 -10.54
N ILE A 128 9.23 27.41 -9.22
CA ILE A 128 8.02 27.58 -8.39
C ILE A 128 8.45 28.17 -7.06
#